data_AF-A0A151UIB8-F1
#
_entry.id   AF-A0A151UIB8-F1
#
_cell.length_a   1.000
_cell.length_b   1.000
_cell.length_c   1.000
_cell.angle_alpha   90.00
_cell.angle_beta   90.00
_cell.angle_gamma   90.00
#
_symmetry.space_group_name_H-M   'P 1'
#
loop_
_entity.id
_entity.type
_entity.pdbx_description
1 polymer ?
#
loop_
_entity_poly.entity_id
_entity_poly.type
_entity_poly.pdbx_seq_one_letter_code
_entity_poly.pdbx_strand_id
1 'polypeptide(L)' 'EDPHKHLKKFHIVCSTMKPPEVQEDHIYLKAFPHSLEGVAKDWLYYLAPGSITS' A
#
# COMPACT_ATOMS: atom_id res chain seq x y z
N GLU A 1 -2.17 -3.83 -14.34
CA GLU A 1 -2.40 -5.02 -13.49
C GLU A 1 -3.87 -5.07 -13.08
N ASP A 2 -4.40 -6.24 -12.72
CA ASP A 2 -5.73 -6.33 -12.09
C ASP A 2 -5.66 -5.85 -10.62
N PRO A 3 -6.48 -4.87 -10.17
CA PRO A 3 -6.40 -4.32 -8.82
C PRO A 3 -6.62 -5.35 -7.71
N HIS A 4 -7.54 -6.31 -7.89
CA HIS A 4 -7.83 -7.31 -6.86
C HIS A 4 -6.67 -8.30 -6.70
N LYS A 5 -6.05 -8.71 -7.81
CA LYS A 5 -4.85 -9.53 -7.82
C LYS A 5 -3.66 -8.80 -7.20
N HIS A 6 -3.50 -7.50 -7.48
CA HIS A 6 -2.48 -6.68 -6.86
C HIS A 6 -2.63 -6.66 -5.34
N LEU A 7 -3.82 -6.31 -4.84
CA LEU A 7 -4.10 -6.23 -3.40
C LEU A 7 -3.86 -7.56 -2.69
N LYS A 8 -4.26 -8.68 -3.29
CA LYS A 8 -3.98 -10.01 -2.72
C LYS A 8 -2.49 -10.30 -2.59
N LYS A 9 -1.69 -10.01 -3.63
CA LYS A 9 -0.23 -10.19 -3.57
C LYS A 9 0.40 -9.26 -2.54
N PHE A 10 -0.02 -7.99 -2.54
CA PHE A 10 0.48 -6.98 -1.62
C PHE A 10 0.24 -7.37 -0.16
N HIS A 11 -0.97 -7.84 0.15
CA HIS A 11 -1.34 -8.34 1.47
C HIS A 11 -0.41 -9.49 1.91
N ILE A 12 -0.24 -10.50 1.04
CA ILE A 12 0.65 -11.66 1.33
C ILE A 12 2.08 -11.19 1.62
N VAL A 13 2.65 -10.35 0.76
CA VAL A 13 4.03 -9.86 0.91
C VAL A 13 4.22 -9.13 2.24
N CYS A 14 3.34 -8.17 2.54
CA CYS A 14 3.44 -7.39 3.76
C CYS A 14 3.23 -8.26 5.02
N SER A 15 2.29 -9.22 4.99
CA SER A 15 2.12 -10.17 6.10
C SER A 15 3.36 -11.04 6.32
N THR A 16 4.06 -11.46 5.26
CA THR A 16 5.30 -12.25 5.39
C THR A 16 6.50 -11.43 5.88
N MET A 17 6.50 -10.12 5.68
CA MET A 17 7.57 -9.22 6.09
C MET A 17 7.30 -8.57 7.46
N LYS A 18 6.17 -8.88 8.09
CA LYS A 18 5.72 -8.28 9.35
C LYS A 18 6.58 -8.73 10.53
N PRO A 19 7.25 -7.81 11.26
CA PRO A 19 7.84 -8.10 12.55
C PRO A 19 6.74 -8.37 13.60
N PRO A 20 6.95 -9.26 14.59
CA PRO A 20 5.93 -9.63 15.59
C PRO A 20 5.34 -8.44 16.38
N GLU A 21 6.12 -7.37 16.52
CA GLU A 21 5.81 -6.21 17.36
C GLU A 21 5.06 -5.09 16.61
N VAL A 22 4.87 -5.22 15.30
CA VAL A 22 4.29 -4.17 14.45
C VAL A 22 2.87 -4.55 14.01
N GLN A 23 1.94 -3.60 14.13
CA GLN A 23 0.59 -3.76 13.60
C GLN A 23 0.61 -3.82 12.07
N GLU A 24 -0.17 -4.74 11.53
CA GLU A 24 -0.16 -5.05 10.10
C GLU A 24 -0.60 -3.87 9.24
N ASP A 25 -1.61 -3.12 9.70
CA ASP A 25 -2.11 -1.92 9.06
C ASP A 25 -1.03 -0.85 8.87
N HIS A 26 -0.13 -0.70 9.84
CA HIS A 26 0.96 0.27 9.76
C HIS A 26 1.98 -0.11 8.69
N ILE A 27 2.19 -1.41 8.48
CA ILE A 27 3.05 -1.93 7.41
C ILE A 27 2.38 -1.71 6.07
N TYR A 28 1.08 -2.04 5.94
CA TYR A 28 0.34 -1.81 4.72
C TYR A 28 0.35 -0.32 4.33
N LEU A 29 0.03 0.58 5.26
CA LEU A 29 0.00 2.02 4.99
C LEU A 29 1.37 2.55 4.55
N LYS A 30 2.46 2.09 5.17
CA LYS A 30 3.81 2.48 4.78
C LYS A 30 4.24 1.88 3.44
N ALA A 31 3.89 0.62 3.17
CA ALA A 31 4.33 -0.10 1.98
C ALA A 31 3.47 0.19 0.73
N PHE A 32 2.21 0.60 0.91
CA PHE A 32 1.26 0.80 -0.19
C PHE A 32 1.72 1.84 -1.22
N PRO A 33 2.24 3.03 -0.84
CA PRO A 33 2.80 3.96 -1.82
C PRO A 33 3.93 3.37 -2.67
N HIS A 34 4.67 2.40 -2.13
CA HIS A 34 5.78 1.74 -2.81
C HIS A 34 5.32 0.60 -3.74
N SER A 35 4.12 0.05 -3.54
CA SER A 35 3.58 -0.99 -4.42
C SER A 35 2.96 -0.42 -5.70
N LEU A 36 2.65 0.88 -5.74
CA LEU A 36 2.09 1.54 -6.91
C LEU A 36 3.14 1.82 -7.98
N GLU A 37 2.73 1.70 -9.24
CA GLU A 37 3.56 1.99 -10.41
C GLU A 37 2.79 2.82 -11.46
N GLY A 38 3.54 3.55 -12.30
CA GLY A 38 3.01 4.36 -13.40
C GLY A 38 1.94 5.36 -12.93
N VAL A 39 0.83 5.41 -13.68
CA VAL A 39 -0.26 6.37 -13.46
C VAL A 39 -0.86 6.30 -12.04
N ALA A 40 -0.86 5.13 -11.39
CA ALA A 40 -1.37 4.99 -10.04
C ALA A 40 -0.47 5.67 -9.00
N LYS A 41 0.85 5.58 -9.20
CA LYS A 41 1.84 6.26 -8.37
C LYS A 41 1.77 7.78 -8.59
N ASP A 42 1.66 8.20 -9.85
CA ASP A 42 1.49 9.62 -10.18
C ASP A 42 0.22 10.19 -9.55
N TRP A 43 -0.92 9.49 -9.67
CA TRP A 43 -2.17 9.87 -9.01
C TRP A 43 -1.99 10.10 -7.51
N LEU A 44 -1.31 9.19 -6.80
CA LEU A 44 -1.05 9.33 -5.36
C LEU A 44 -0.23 10.59 -5.03
N TYR A 45 0.76 10.95 -5.86
CA TYR A 45 1.58 12.16 -5.65
C TYR A 45 0.84 13.47 -5.93
N TYR A 46 -0.18 13.45 -6.80
CA TYR A 46 -0.99 14.64 -7.09
C TYR A 46 -2.09 14.89 -6.04
N LEU A 47 -2.33 13.96 -5.11
CA LEU A 47 -3.29 14.18 -4.03
C LEU A 47 -2.77 15.22 -3.04
N ALA A 48 -3.68 16.05 -2.54
CA ALA A 48 -3.35 16.95 -1.44
C ALA A 48 -3.05 16.14 -0.17
N PRO A 49 -2.15 16.62 0.70
CA PRO A 49 -1.93 16.00 2.00
C PRO A 49 -3.25 15.85 2.77
N GLY A 50 -3.50 14.66 3.32
CA GLY A 50 -4.72 14.37 4.07
C GLY A 50 -5.96 14.09 3.21
N SER A 51 -5.84 13.98 1.88
CA SER A 51 -6.98 13.60 1.01
C SER A 51 -7.43 12.15 1.18
N ILE A 52 -6.55 11.25 1.62
CA ILE A 52 -6.90 9.86 1.93
C ILE A 52 -7.14 9.78 3.43
N THR A 53 -8.40 9.93 3.84
CA THR A 53 -8.87 9.72 5.21
C THR A 53 -9.40 8.29 5.36
N SER A 54 -9.19 7.68 6.53
CA SER A 54 -9.78 6.37 6.89
C SER A 54 -11.24 6.49 7.29
#